data_AF-A0A661UDZ3-F1
#
_entry.id   AF-A0A661UDZ3-F1
#
_cell.length_a   1.000
_cell.length_b   1.000
_cell.length_c   1.000
_cell.angle_alpha   90.00
_cell.angle_beta   90.00
_cell.angle_gamma   90.00
#
_symmetry.space_group_name_H-M   'P 1'
#
loop_
_entity.id
_entity.type
_entity.pdbx_description
1 polymer ?
#
loop_
_entity_poly.entity_id
_entity_poly.type
_entity_poly.pdbx_seq_one_letter_code
_entity_poly.pdbx_strand_id
1 'polypeptide(L)'
;MNLQAQFAGKRYQRQSRQKVGAKVAHSRAEFEGIAMLGVFGPRDTCGRVTSGLILSVLVAAAIIAIAVHYITRSGSSSTLGGGANSFEIVHETREEVAQINKQREQMGEALRQKGAIGRAMAGNTVAEGAWENQVSRALRDCGDIATAIEAFHRDVSKWPVEGADDEDVRVDYLYGNAGRMPRFAADARASWGDRAENLHSYLVSDGPEKKAWYDYFKHTFGRFKGWKGPYLPREEADPWGHAYVVSVSGFAGGTKPGNHVWCLSAGPNGIVETPPSSDQLLGDDVGKMME
;
A
#
# COMPACT_ATOMS: atom_id res chain seq x y z
N MET A 1 -5.48 18.37 -76.60
CA MET A 1 -6.00 17.25 -77.42
C MET A 1 -5.49 15.96 -76.78
N ASN A 2 -6.42 15.08 -76.35
CA ASN A 2 -6.37 13.60 -76.22
C ASN A 2 -5.09 12.92 -75.67
N LEU A 3 -5.12 11.86 -74.84
CA LEU A 3 -6.15 11.00 -74.28
C LEU A 3 -5.44 10.09 -73.23
N GLN A 4 -6.21 9.68 -72.21
CA GLN A 4 -6.22 8.36 -71.57
C GLN A 4 -5.22 7.92 -70.50
N ALA A 5 -5.84 7.64 -69.35
CA ALA A 5 -5.39 6.93 -68.17
C ALA A 5 -5.26 5.41 -68.38
N GLN A 6 -4.45 4.77 -67.54
CA GLN A 6 -4.61 3.36 -67.16
C GLN A 6 -4.44 3.18 -65.65
N PHE A 7 -5.55 2.85 -65.00
CA PHE A 7 -5.65 2.31 -63.65
C PHE A 7 -5.38 0.80 -63.71
N ALA A 8 -4.51 0.28 -62.85
CA ALA A 8 -4.35 -1.15 -62.62
C ALA A 8 -4.62 -1.47 -61.14
N GLY A 9 -5.82 -2.02 -60.88
CA GLY A 9 -6.25 -2.46 -59.57
C GLY A 9 -5.62 -3.79 -59.14
N LYS A 10 -5.21 -3.88 -57.87
CA LYS A 10 -4.90 -5.15 -57.22
C LYS A 10 -6.10 -5.61 -56.40
N ARG A 11 -6.60 -6.80 -56.76
CA ARG A 11 -7.77 -7.45 -56.18
C ARG A 11 -7.44 -8.03 -54.81
N TYR A 12 -8.35 -7.74 -53.88
CA TYR A 12 -8.49 -8.33 -52.55
C TYR A 12 -8.93 -9.80 -52.69
N GLN A 13 -8.17 -10.76 -52.14
CA GLN A 13 -8.67 -12.12 -51.93
C GLN A 13 -9.11 -12.30 -50.48
N ARG A 14 -10.42 -12.45 -50.29
CA ARG A 14 -11.05 -13.00 -49.08
C ARG A 14 -10.80 -14.49 -49.04
N GLN A 15 -10.21 -15.00 -47.96
CA GLN A 15 -10.39 -16.39 -47.55
C GLN A 15 -11.37 -16.45 -46.39
N SER A 16 -12.43 -17.23 -46.62
CA SER A 16 -13.55 -17.45 -45.73
C SER A 16 -13.40 -18.78 -44.98
N ARG A 17 -13.72 -18.74 -43.69
CA ARG A 17 -14.37 -19.79 -42.87
C ARG A 17 -13.69 -21.17 -42.78
N GLN A 18 -13.41 -21.58 -41.54
CA GLN A 18 -14.03 -22.81 -41.02
C GLN A 18 -14.21 -22.75 -39.50
N LYS A 19 -15.47 -22.85 -39.06
CA LYS A 19 -15.90 -23.13 -37.68
C LYS A 19 -16.09 -24.64 -37.54
N VAL A 20 -15.47 -25.25 -36.54
CA VAL A 20 -15.78 -26.56 -35.94
C VAL A 20 -15.21 -26.47 -34.53
N GLY A 21 -15.81 -26.83 -33.40
CA GLY A 21 -17.06 -27.46 -33.02
C GLY A 21 -16.94 -27.68 -31.50
N ALA A 22 -18.01 -27.47 -30.76
CA ALA A 22 -18.06 -27.54 -29.30
C ALA A 22 -17.77 -28.94 -28.73
N LYS A 23 -17.19 -29.00 -27.53
CA LYS A 23 -17.49 -30.06 -26.56
C LYS A 23 -17.19 -29.59 -25.13
N VAL A 24 -18.27 -29.24 -24.43
CA VAL A 24 -18.34 -29.15 -22.97
C VAL A 24 -18.69 -30.54 -22.46
N ALA A 25 -17.92 -31.07 -21.51
CA ALA A 25 -18.32 -32.22 -20.71
C ALA A 25 -17.85 -32.02 -19.27
N HIS A 26 -18.82 -32.20 -18.38
CA HIS A 26 -18.78 -32.10 -16.93
C HIS A 26 -17.66 -32.93 -16.28
N SER A 27 -17.02 -32.36 -15.25
CA SER A 27 -16.43 -33.13 -14.14
C SER A 27 -17.08 -32.69 -12.83
N ARG A 28 -18.01 -33.52 -12.36
CA ARG A 28 -18.58 -33.50 -11.01
C ARG A 28 -17.69 -34.42 -10.18
N ALA A 29 -16.91 -33.85 -9.27
CA ALA A 29 -16.16 -34.60 -8.27
C ALA A 29 -16.77 -34.31 -6.90
N GLU A 30 -17.26 -35.39 -6.31
CA GLU A 30 -17.70 -35.53 -4.94
C GLU A 30 -16.51 -35.34 -4.00
N PHE A 31 -16.71 -34.67 -2.87
CA PHE A 31 -15.94 -34.94 -1.66
C PHE A 31 -16.88 -34.81 -0.46
N GLU A 32 -17.20 -35.96 0.13
CA GLU A 32 -17.80 -36.05 1.46
C GLU A 32 -16.73 -35.86 2.54
N GLY A 33 -17.15 -35.27 3.66
CA GLY A 33 -16.73 -35.69 5.00
C GLY A 33 -15.50 -35.02 5.60
N ILE A 34 -15.70 -34.26 6.68
CA ILE A 34 -15.38 -34.70 8.06
C ILE A 34 -15.55 -33.51 9.02
N ALA A 35 -16.32 -33.74 10.08
CA ALA A 35 -16.47 -32.86 11.22
C ALA A 35 -15.18 -32.79 12.06
N MET A 36 -14.82 -31.59 12.54
CA MET A 36 -14.14 -31.44 13.82
C MET A 36 -14.53 -30.12 14.50
N LEU A 37 -15.18 -30.28 15.65
CA LEU A 37 -15.30 -29.29 16.71
C LEU A 37 -13.90 -28.89 17.20
N GLY A 38 -13.55 -27.62 17.02
CA GLY A 38 -12.38 -26.99 17.62
C GLY A 38 -12.79 -25.70 18.29
N VAL A 39 -12.91 -25.73 19.61
CA VAL A 39 -13.05 -24.55 20.48
C VAL A 39 -11.76 -23.72 20.34
N PHE A 40 -11.84 -22.57 19.67
CA PHE A 40 -10.78 -21.56 19.67
C PHE A 40 -11.30 -20.30 20.37
N GLY A 41 -10.79 -20.06 21.57
CA GLY A 41 -10.85 -18.74 22.21
C GLY A 41 -9.95 -17.74 21.45
N PRO A 42 -10.22 -16.43 21.58
CA PRO A 42 -9.44 -15.42 20.88
C PRO A 42 -7.99 -15.45 21.35
N ARG A 43 -7.08 -15.76 20.43
CA ARG A 43 -5.65 -15.49 20.59
C ARG A 43 -5.38 -14.11 20.01
N ASP A 44 -5.25 -13.12 20.89
CA ASP A 44 -4.62 -11.86 20.56
C ASP A 44 -3.16 -12.11 20.22
N THR A 45 -2.86 -12.12 18.92
CA THR A 45 -1.50 -12.14 18.37
C THR A 45 -0.98 -10.72 18.29
N CYS A 46 -0.81 -10.09 19.44
CA CYS A 46 0.14 -8.99 19.57
C CYS A 46 0.65 -8.98 21.01
N GLY A 47 1.81 -9.62 21.20
CA GLY A 47 2.54 -9.61 22.46
C GLY A 47 2.99 -8.19 22.81
N ARG A 48 2.14 -7.44 23.50
CA ARG A 48 2.52 -6.29 24.31
C ARG A 48 1.86 -6.44 25.67
N VAL A 49 2.56 -7.15 26.57
CA VAL A 49 2.31 -7.05 28.00
C VAL A 49 2.53 -5.58 28.37
N THR A 50 1.48 -4.93 28.85
CA THR A 50 1.45 -3.54 29.27
C THR A 50 2.46 -3.32 30.42
N SER A 51 3.67 -2.91 30.05
CA SER A 51 4.79 -2.63 30.97
C SER A 51 4.48 -1.52 32.00
N GLY A 52 3.35 -0.82 31.84
CA GLY A 52 2.89 0.20 32.79
C GLY A 52 2.32 -0.35 34.10
N LEU A 53 1.74 -1.57 34.09
CA LEU A 53 1.10 -2.15 35.29
C LEU A 53 2.10 -2.79 36.26
N ILE A 54 3.23 -3.30 35.75
CA ILE A 54 4.27 -3.91 36.60
C ILE A 54 5.07 -2.83 37.34
N LEU A 55 5.27 -1.66 36.73
CA LEU A 55 6.05 -0.59 37.33
C LEU A 55 5.31 0.12 38.48
N SER A 56 3.98 0.23 38.41
CA SER A 56 3.20 0.87 39.49
C SER A 56 3.15 0.02 40.76
N VAL A 57 3.08 -1.31 40.62
CA VAL A 57 3.09 -2.24 41.75
C VAL A 57 4.42 -2.22 42.50
N LEU A 58 5.55 -2.14 41.77
CA LEU A 58 6.88 -2.09 42.38
C LEU A 58 7.14 -0.79 43.16
N VAL A 59 6.65 0.35 42.65
CA VAL A 59 6.77 1.64 43.35
C VAL A 59 5.91 1.66 44.62
N ALA A 60 4.70 1.11 44.59
CA ALA A 60 3.84 1.01 45.77
C ALA A 60 4.46 0.12 46.86
N ALA A 61 5.08 -1.00 46.49
CA ALA A 61 5.75 -1.89 47.42
C ALA A 61 6.96 -1.22 48.11
N ALA A 62 7.74 -0.42 47.38
CA ALA A 62 8.87 0.31 47.95
C ALA A 62 8.44 1.39 48.97
N ILE A 63 7.34 2.10 48.69
CA ILE A 63 6.80 3.11 49.62
C ILE A 63 6.31 2.47 50.92
N ILE A 64 5.65 1.30 50.83
CA ILE A 64 5.17 0.55 52.01
C ILE A 64 6.35 0.06 52.86
N ALA A 65 7.41 -0.47 52.23
CA ALA A 65 8.60 -0.95 52.95
C ALA A 65 9.31 0.18 53.73
N ILE A 66 9.40 1.37 53.15
CA ILE A 66 9.99 2.55 53.81
C ILE A 66 9.12 2.99 55.00
N ALA A 67 7.79 3.02 54.84
CA ALA A 67 6.88 3.38 55.92
C ALA A 67 6.94 2.41 57.11
N VAL A 68 7.01 1.09 56.85
CA VAL A 68 7.12 0.06 57.90
C VAL A 68 8.46 0.15 58.65
N HIS A 69 9.56 0.44 57.94
CA HIS A 69 10.86 0.61 58.57
C HIS A 69 10.91 1.86 59.48
N TYR A 70 10.21 2.93 59.10
CA TYR A 70 10.15 4.15 59.89
C TYR A 70 9.32 3.97 61.17
N ILE A 71 8.20 3.25 61.09
CA ILE A 71 7.34 2.98 62.25
C ILE A 71 8.06 2.06 63.26
N THR A 72 8.76 1.02 62.80
CA THR A 72 9.46 0.08 63.68
C THR A 72 10.65 0.70 64.43
N ARG A 73 11.32 1.72 63.88
CA ARG A 73 12.39 2.45 64.57
C ARG A 73 11.91 3.44 65.64
N SER A 74 10.67 3.90 65.57
CA SER A 74 10.12 4.90 66.51
C SER A 74 9.64 4.33 67.85
N GLY A 75 9.66 3.00 68.01
CA GLY A 75 9.03 2.29 69.15
C GLY A 75 9.90 2.04 70.38
N SER A 76 11.16 2.45 70.44
CA SER A 76 12.04 2.12 71.58
C SER A 76 12.82 3.32 72.10
N SER A 77 12.23 4.06 73.04
CA SER A 77 12.99 4.82 74.03
C SER A 77 12.16 5.10 75.28
N SER A 78 12.33 4.24 76.29
CA SER A 78 12.16 4.66 77.68
C SER A 78 12.96 3.74 78.61
N THR A 79 14.23 4.07 78.83
CA THR A 79 14.91 3.80 80.12
C THR A 79 16.12 4.73 80.31
N LEU A 80 16.12 5.32 81.50
CA LEU A 80 17.07 6.23 82.14
C LEU A 80 18.56 5.85 82.03
N GLY A 81 19.44 6.85 82.04
CA GLY A 81 20.85 6.69 82.42
C GLY A 81 21.78 7.66 81.72
N GLY A 82 22.40 8.57 82.47
CA GLY A 82 23.22 9.65 81.94
C GLY A 82 24.65 9.28 81.56
N GLY A 83 25.34 10.30 81.04
CA GLY A 83 26.80 10.34 80.94
C GLY A 83 27.33 10.09 79.53
N ALA A 84 27.73 11.18 78.87
CA ALA A 84 28.72 11.27 77.80
C ALA A 84 28.54 10.34 76.60
N ASN A 85 27.90 10.83 75.52
CA ASN A 85 28.15 10.41 74.12
C ASN A 85 27.37 11.35 73.17
N SER A 86 27.82 12.60 73.01
CA SER A 86 27.15 13.60 72.14
C SER A 86 27.87 13.85 70.80
N PHE A 87 28.93 13.09 70.47
CA PHE A 87 29.75 13.37 69.28
C PHE A 87 29.57 12.37 68.12
N GLU A 88 29.00 11.19 68.36
CA GLU A 88 28.88 10.13 67.33
C GLU A 88 27.57 10.22 66.51
N ILE A 89 26.53 10.84 67.06
CA ILE A 89 25.20 10.99 66.41
C ILE A 89 25.24 11.99 65.24
N VAL A 90 26.20 12.94 65.21
CA VAL A 90 26.24 14.00 64.18
C VAL A 90 26.87 13.52 62.87
N HIS A 91 27.74 12.51 62.89
CA HIS A 91 28.41 12.01 61.68
C HIS A 91 27.48 11.15 60.81
N GLU A 92 26.61 10.34 61.42
CA GLU A 92 25.67 9.46 60.72
C GLU A 92 24.67 10.26 59.87
N THR A 93 24.26 11.45 60.33
CA THR A 93 23.34 12.33 59.59
C THR A 93 23.93 12.93 58.30
N ARG A 94 25.26 13.08 58.20
CA ARG A 94 25.89 13.67 57.00
C ARG A 94 25.97 12.68 55.85
N GLU A 95 26.21 11.40 56.15
CA GLU A 95 26.26 10.34 55.15
C GLU A 95 24.87 10.04 54.58
N GLU A 96 23.84 10.04 55.42
CA GLU A 96 22.44 9.89 54.98
C GLU A 96 22.01 11.04 54.07
N VAL A 97 22.36 12.30 54.41
CA VAL A 97 22.07 13.45 53.56
C VAL A 97 22.79 13.37 52.21
N ALA A 98 24.04 12.89 52.19
CA ALA A 98 24.77 12.68 50.95
C ALA A 98 24.14 11.58 50.07
N GLN A 99 23.68 10.49 50.67
CA GLN A 99 22.96 9.43 49.96
C GLN A 99 21.63 9.92 49.38
N ILE A 100 20.86 10.72 50.14
CA ILE A 100 19.60 11.30 49.68
C ILE A 100 19.82 12.23 48.49
N ASN A 101 20.87 13.07 48.53
CA ASN A 101 21.18 13.97 47.42
C ASN A 101 21.59 13.19 46.16
N LYS A 102 22.41 12.14 46.31
CA LYS A 102 22.79 11.25 45.20
C LYS A 102 21.58 10.55 44.57
N GLN A 103 20.63 10.09 45.38
CA GLN A 103 19.39 9.48 44.90
C GLN A 103 18.51 10.48 44.13
N ARG A 104 18.45 11.75 44.58
CA ARG A 104 17.70 12.81 43.89
C ARG A 104 18.29 13.13 42.51
N GLU A 105 19.61 13.17 42.39
CA GLU A 105 20.29 13.38 41.10
C GLU A 105 20.02 12.24 40.13
N GLN A 106 20.17 10.99 40.60
CA GLN A 106 19.87 9.80 39.80
C GLN A 106 18.40 9.75 39.34
N MET A 107 17.47 10.13 40.21
CA MET A 107 16.05 10.22 39.86
C MET A 107 15.77 11.34 38.83
N GLY A 108 16.48 12.47 38.94
CA GLY A 108 16.41 13.57 37.96
C GLY A 108 16.91 13.16 36.57
N GLU A 109 18.01 12.41 36.49
CA GLU A 109 18.53 11.88 35.23
C GLU A 109 17.61 10.83 34.60
N ALA A 110 17.05 9.93 35.40
CA ALA A 110 16.08 8.94 34.94
C ALA A 110 14.82 9.61 34.34
N LEU A 111 14.33 10.69 34.95
CA LEU A 111 13.20 11.47 34.42
C LEU A 111 13.56 12.19 33.12
N ARG A 112 14.77 12.72 32.99
CA ARG A 112 15.27 13.32 31.72
C ARG A 112 15.37 12.28 30.61
N GLN A 113 15.91 11.09 30.90
CA GLN A 113 15.95 9.97 29.94
C GLN A 113 14.56 9.51 29.53
N LYS A 114 13.62 9.39 30.48
CA LYS A 114 12.22 9.02 30.20
C LYS A 114 11.51 10.05 29.32
N GLY A 115 11.79 11.35 29.52
CA GLY A 115 11.29 12.42 28.65
C GLY A 115 11.88 12.40 27.24
N ALA A 116 13.15 12.00 27.08
CA ALA A 116 13.77 11.81 25.76
C ALA A 116 13.14 10.63 25.00
N ILE A 117 12.88 9.51 25.68
CA ILE A 117 12.20 8.34 25.10
C ILE A 117 10.78 8.70 24.65
N GLY A 118 10.02 9.45 25.47
CA GLY A 118 8.67 9.90 25.11
C GLY A 118 8.63 10.75 23.82
N ARG A 119 9.61 11.65 23.64
CA ARG A 119 9.72 12.45 22.41
C ARG A 119 10.12 11.64 21.19
N ALA A 120 11.02 10.67 21.33
CA ALA A 120 11.41 9.77 20.25
C ALA A 120 10.23 8.89 19.77
N MET A 121 9.43 8.39 20.72
CA MET A 121 8.24 7.59 20.43
C MET A 121 7.17 8.38 19.68
N ALA A 122 6.92 9.64 20.08
CA ALA A 122 5.96 10.50 19.40
C ALA A 122 6.39 10.87 17.96
N GLY A 123 7.70 11.05 17.72
CA GLY A 123 8.24 11.26 16.38
C GLY A 123 8.02 10.04 15.47
N ASN A 124 8.16 8.83 16.02
CA ASN A 124 7.98 7.59 15.26
C ASN A 124 6.51 7.36 14.88
N THR A 125 5.56 7.69 15.76
CA THR A 125 4.12 7.53 15.48
C THR A 125 3.60 8.45 14.37
N VAL A 126 4.19 9.64 14.21
CA VAL A 126 3.79 10.57 13.14
C VAL A 126 4.30 10.09 11.78
N ALA A 127 5.52 9.54 11.73
CA ALA A 127 6.08 8.95 10.51
C ALA A 127 5.32 7.68 10.08
N GLU A 128 4.96 6.83 11.04
CA GLU A 128 4.18 5.61 10.79
C GLU A 128 2.75 5.94 10.28
N GLY A 129 2.08 6.92 10.90
CA GLY A 129 0.77 7.37 10.42
C GLY A 129 0.80 8.04 9.04
N ALA A 130 1.90 8.70 8.67
CA ALA A 130 2.05 9.27 7.33
C ALA A 130 2.13 8.18 6.25
N TRP A 131 2.87 7.11 6.52
CA TRP A 131 2.99 5.94 5.65
C TRP A 131 1.64 5.26 5.40
N GLU A 132 0.88 4.97 6.47
CA GLU A 132 -0.43 4.33 6.37
C GLU A 132 -1.43 5.17 5.55
N ASN A 133 -1.38 6.50 5.69
CA ASN A 133 -2.19 7.41 4.90
C ASN A 133 -1.80 7.40 3.42
N GLN A 134 -0.50 7.33 3.10
CA GLN A 134 -0.03 7.20 1.72
C GLN A 134 -0.51 5.89 1.10
N VAL A 135 -0.28 4.75 1.75
CA VAL A 135 -0.73 3.44 1.28
C VAL A 135 -2.26 3.43 1.08
N SER A 136 -3.01 3.97 2.04
CA SER A 136 -4.48 4.06 1.95
C SER A 136 -4.95 4.92 0.78
N ARG A 137 -4.27 6.05 0.50
CA ARG A 137 -4.54 6.88 -0.68
C ARG A 137 -4.24 6.10 -1.96
N ALA A 138 -3.06 5.47 -2.05
CA ALA A 138 -2.67 4.71 -3.24
C ALA A 138 -3.65 3.58 -3.56
N LEU A 139 -4.11 2.83 -2.56
CA LEU A 139 -5.12 1.78 -2.73
C LEU A 139 -6.47 2.33 -3.21
N ARG A 140 -6.90 3.49 -2.67
CA ARG A 140 -8.13 4.15 -3.11
C ARG A 140 -8.02 4.56 -4.58
N ASP A 141 -6.92 5.23 -4.95
CA ASP A 141 -6.69 5.70 -6.31
C ASP A 141 -6.65 4.51 -7.31
N CYS A 142 -5.99 3.40 -6.96
CA CYS A 142 -6.03 2.17 -7.78
C CYS A 142 -7.45 1.59 -7.90
N GLY A 143 -8.24 1.67 -6.84
CA GLY A 143 -9.65 1.27 -6.84
C GLY A 143 -10.48 2.11 -7.81
N ASP A 144 -10.32 3.43 -7.76
CA ASP A 144 -11.02 4.38 -8.62
C ASP A 144 -10.63 4.20 -10.10
N ILE A 145 -9.34 3.99 -10.38
CA ILE A 145 -8.85 3.68 -11.74
C ILE A 145 -9.47 2.37 -12.27
N ALA A 146 -9.48 1.30 -11.46
CA ALA A 146 -10.08 0.03 -11.85
C ALA A 146 -11.57 0.19 -12.18
N THR A 147 -12.33 0.89 -11.32
CA THR A 147 -13.75 1.18 -11.55
C THR A 147 -13.96 2.02 -12.82
N ALA A 148 -13.08 2.97 -13.10
CA ALA A 148 -13.14 3.78 -14.32
C ALA A 148 -12.91 2.93 -15.59
N ILE A 149 -11.97 1.98 -15.56
CA ILE A 149 -11.73 1.05 -16.68
C ILE A 149 -12.95 0.14 -16.91
N GLU A 150 -13.59 -0.34 -15.85
CA GLU A 150 -14.83 -1.12 -15.98
C GLU A 150 -15.99 -0.30 -16.55
N ALA A 151 -16.11 0.98 -16.15
CA ALA A 151 -17.11 1.89 -16.69
C ALA A 151 -16.87 2.16 -18.18
N PHE A 152 -15.62 2.40 -18.58
CA PHE A 152 -15.20 2.48 -19.98
C PHE A 152 -15.61 1.23 -20.75
N HIS A 153 -15.31 0.04 -20.21
CA HIS A 153 -15.65 -1.23 -20.86
C HIS A 153 -17.16 -1.39 -21.04
N ARG A 154 -17.95 -1.00 -20.04
CA ARG A 154 -19.42 -1.09 -20.09
C ARG A 154 -20.03 -0.23 -21.19
N ASP A 155 -19.45 0.95 -21.41
CA ASP A 155 -19.95 1.92 -22.38
C ASP A 155 -19.47 1.64 -23.81
N VAL A 156 -18.19 1.30 -23.96
CA VAL A 156 -17.54 1.12 -25.26
C VAL A 156 -17.57 -0.35 -25.71
N SER A 157 -17.90 -1.28 -24.80
CA SER A 157 -17.88 -2.74 -25.02
C SER A 157 -16.52 -3.30 -25.46
N LYS A 158 -15.43 -2.57 -25.15
CA LYS A 158 -14.04 -2.94 -25.44
C LYS A 158 -13.16 -2.67 -24.22
N TRP A 159 -12.13 -3.47 -24.02
CA TRP A 159 -11.08 -3.16 -23.05
C TRP A 159 -10.06 -2.19 -23.66
N PRO A 160 -9.33 -1.40 -22.85
CA PRO A 160 -8.29 -0.49 -23.35
C PRO A 160 -7.00 -1.24 -23.73
N VAL A 161 -7.14 -2.28 -24.56
CA VAL A 161 -6.05 -3.14 -25.06
C VAL A 161 -5.59 -2.78 -26.46
N GLU A 162 -6.35 -1.94 -27.15
CA GLU A 162 -6.02 -1.40 -28.46
C GLU A 162 -5.49 0.02 -28.27
N GLY A 163 -4.49 0.42 -29.06
CA GLY A 163 -3.87 1.73 -29.00
C GLY A 163 -4.91 2.82 -29.16
N ALA A 164 -4.76 3.93 -28.43
CA ALA A 164 -5.70 5.05 -28.51
C ALA A 164 -5.69 5.72 -29.89
N ASP A 165 -4.59 5.59 -30.65
CA ASP A 165 -4.43 6.10 -32.01
C ASP A 165 -4.39 5.03 -33.13
N ASP A 166 -4.08 3.77 -32.84
CA ASP A 166 -4.15 2.64 -33.80
C ASP A 166 -4.78 1.37 -33.19
N GLU A 167 -5.87 0.86 -33.79
CA GLU A 167 -6.58 -0.33 -33.27
C GLU A 167 -5.83 -1.64 -33.59
N ASP A 168 -4.97 -1.63 -34.61
CA ASP A 168 -4.11 -2.78 -34.95
C ASP A 168 -2.90 -2.87 -33.99
N VAL A 169 -2.65 -1.81 -33.22
CA VAL A 169 -1.62 -1.79 -32.18
C VAL A 169 -2.24 -2.27 -30.87
N ARG A 170 -1.72 -3.37 -30.34
CA ARG A 170 -2.05 -3.81 -28.98
C ARG A 170 -1.19 -3.09 -27.95
N VAL A 171 -1.81 -2.66 -26.86
CA VAL A 171 -1.19 -2.02 -25.70
C VAL A 171 -0.99 -3.08 -24.63
N ASP A 172 0.20 -3.10 -24.04
CA ASP A 172 0.53 -4.05 -22.99
C ASP A 172 0.18 -3.51 -21.59
N TYR A 173 0.39 -2.21 -21.39
CA TYR A 173 0.06 -1.51 -20.16
C TYR A 173 -0.31 -0.04 -20.38
N LEU A 174 -1.12 0.49 -19.46
CA LEU A 174 -1.42 1.92 -19.37
C LEU A 174 -0.57 2.57 -18.29
N TYR A 175 -0.32 3.86 -18.43
CA TYR A 175 0.33 4.67 -17.39
C TYR A 175 -0.37 6.02 -17.21
N GLY A 176 -0.34 6.53 -15.98
CA GLY A 176 -0.90 7.84 -15.66
C GLY A 176 -0.10 9.00 -16.28
N ASN A 177 -0.77 10.06 -16.71
CA ASN A 177 -0.15 11.29 -17.19
C ASN A 177 0.45 12.15 -16.07
N ALA A 178 0.10 11.88 -14.81
CA ALA A 178 0.57 12.59 -13.64
C ALA A 178 1.68 11.80 -12.91
N GLY A 179 2.73 12.51 -12.51
CA GLY A 179 3.87 11.92 -11.80
C GLY A 179 4.99 11.44 -12.73
N ARG A 180 6.04 10.87 -12.12
CA ARG A 180 7.18 10.32 -12.85
C ARG A 180 6.89 8.88 -13.23
N MET A 181 7.13 8.51 -14.49
CA MET A 181 7.05 7.11 -14.92
C MET A 181 7.90 6.22 -14.00
N PRO A 182 7.33 5.18 -13.37
CA PRO A 182 8.12 4.28 -12.54
C PRO A 182 9.09 3.46 -13.39
N ARG A 183 10.15 2.98 -12.76
CA ARG A 183 10.99 1.94 -13.35
C ARG A 183 10.30 0.59 -13.17
N PHE A 184 10.72 -0.41 -13.93
CA PHE A 184 10.30 -1.78 -13.71
C PHE A 184 11.52 -2.58 -13.29
N ALA A 185 11.34 -3.49 -12.33
CA ALA A 185 12.34 -4.52 -12.06
C ALA A 185 12.61 -5.32 -13.34
N ALA A 186 13.82 -5.87 -13.50
CA ALA A 186 14.25 -6.44 -14.77
C ALA A 186 13.35 -7.60 -15.25
N ASP A 187 12.92 -8.43 -14.32
CA ASP A 187 11.96 -9.52 -14.48
C ASP A 187 10.53 -9.02 -14.72
N ALA A 188 10.09 -8.02 -13.95
CA ALA A 188 8.81 -7.36 -14.18
C ALA A 188 8.73 -6.74 -15.58
N ARG A 189 9.77 -6.02 -16.05
CA ARG A 189 9.74 -5.31 -17.34
C ARG A 189 9.43 -6.21 -18.53
N ALA A 190 10.01 -7.42 -18.56
CA ALA A 190 9.76 -8.41 -19.60
C ALA A 190 8.30 -8.93 -19.55
N SER A 191 7.78 -9.11 -18.34
CA SER A 191 6.40 -9.59 -18.11
C SER A 191 5.33 -8.54 -18.45
N TRP A 192 5.62 -7.25 -18.30
CA TRP A 192 4.69 -6.15 -18.60
C TRP A 192 4.55 -5.84 -20.09
N GLY A 193 5.54 -6.18 -20.93
CA GLY A 193 5.53 -5.86 -22.36
C GLY A 193 6.09 -4.47 -22.67
N ASP A 194 6.16 -4.11 -23.95
CA ASP A 194 6.90 -2.94 -24.44
C ASP A 194 6.01 -1.78 -24.84
N ARG A 195 4.71 -2.02 -25.07
CA ARG A 195 3.79 -1.01 -25.56
C ARG A 195 2.99 -0.40 -24.42
N ALA A 196 3.29 0.88 -24.18
CA ALA A 196 2.64 1.71 -23.19
C ALA A 196 1.69 2.70 -23.85
N GLU A 197 0.53 2.96 -23.26
CA GLU A 197 -0.35 4.05 -23.68
C GLU A 197 -0.80 4.88 -22.47
N ASN A 198 -1.16 6.13 -22.72
CA ASN A 198 -1.59 7.03 -21.66
C ASN A 198 -3.02 6.69 -21.20
N LEU A 199 -3.20 6.50 -19.89
CA LEU A 199 -4.48 6.26 -19.24
C LEU A 199 -5.46 7.43 -19.48
N HIS A 200 -4.93 8.66 -19.60
CA HIS A 200 -5.68 9.86 -19.96
C HIS A 200 -6.55 9.69 -21.20
N SER A 201 -6.01 9.02 -22.22
CA SER A 201 -6.64 8.86 -23.53
C SER A 201 -7.90 7.99 -23.52
N TYR A 202 -8.10 7.22 -22.44
CA TYR A 202 -9.24 6.33 -22.27
C TYR A 202 -10.19 6.82 -21.18
N LEU A 203 -9.64 7.31 -20.06
CA LEU A 203 -10.41 7.53 -18.83
C LEU A 203 -10.72 8.99 -18.55
N VAL A 204 -9.94 9.94 -19.07
CA VAL A 204 -10.17 11.38 -18.82
C VAL A 204 -10.66 12.07 -20.09
N SER A 205 -10.15 11.62 -21.24
CA SER A 205 -10.50 12.13 -22.55
C SER A 205 -10.96 11.00 -23.46
N ASP A 206 -11.74 11.35 -24.46
CA ASP A 206 -12.22 10.44 -25.50
C ASP A 206 -11.22 10.47 -26.67
N GLY A 207 -10.02 9.90 -26.44
CA GLY A 207 -8.93 9.83 -27.41
C GLY A 207 -7.59 10.44 -26.97
N PRO A 208 -6.54 10.34 -27.82
CA PRO A 208 -5.24 10.93 -27.52
C PRO A 208 -5.32 12.47 -27.48
N GLU A 209 -4.69 13.08 -26.45
CA GLU A 209 -4.74 14.53 -26.18
C GLU A 209 -4.31 15.43 -27.35
N LYS A 210 -3.51 14.92 -28.29
CA LYS A 210 -2.85 15.75 -29.31
C LYS A 210 -2.85 15.08 -30.66
N LYS A 211 -3.88 15.29 -31.49
CA LYS A 211 -3.76 15.15 -32.97
C LYS A 211 -4.98 15.75 -33.68
N ALA A 212 -4.76 16.75 -34.53
CA ALA A 212 -5.79 17.32 -35.41
C ALA A 212 -6.40 16.30 -36.39
N TRP A 213 -5.67 15.21 -36.70
CA TRP A 213 -6.22 14.10 -37.49
C TRP A 213 -7.17 13.21 -36.68
N TYR A 214 -7.08 13.22 -35.35
CA TYR A 214 -7.95 12.43 -34.49
C TYR A 214 -9.38 12.96 -34.51
N ASP A 215 -9.60 14.28 -34.57
CA ASP A 215 -10.93 14.86 -34.75
C ASP A 215 -11.61 14.33 -36.04
N TYR A 216 -10.86 14.20 -37.13
CA TYR A 216 -11.35 13.59 -38.38
C TYR A 216 -11.73 12.11 -38.18
N PHE A 217 -10.92 11.32 -37.48
CA PHE A 217 -11.20 9.90 -37.23
C PHE A 217 -12.31 9.67 -36.20
N LYS A 218 -12.40 10.52 -35.16
CA LYS A 218 -13.43 10.50 -34.13
C LYS A 218 -14.82 10.63 -34.72
N HIS A 219 -14.99 11.56 -35.66
CA HIS A 219 -16.26 11.77 -36.36
C HIS A 219 -16.56 10.73 -37.45
N THR A 220 -15.53 10.12 -38.04
CA THR A 220 -15.70 9.20 -39.17
C THR A 220 -15.83 7.73 -38.74
N PHE A 221 -15.19 7.31 -37.66
CA PHE A 221 -15.12 5.90 -37.26
C PHE A 221 -15.57 5.60 -35.82
N GLY A 222 -15.83 6.62 -34.99
CA GLY A 222 -16.34 6.42 -33.62
C GLY A 222 -15.52 5.40 -32.85
N ARG A 223 -14.21 5.61 -32.70
CA ARG A 223 -13.29 4.61 -32.13
C ARG A 223 -13.76 4.09 -30.77
N PHE A 224 -14.13 4.99 -29.87
CA PHE A 224 -14.80 4.65 -28.62
C PHE A 224 -16.30 4.91 -28.74
N LYS A 225 -16.93 4.35 -29.77
CA LYS A 225 -18.38 4.46 -29.96
C LYS A 225 -19.08 4.03 -28.68
N GLY A 226 -19.81 4.96 -28.08
CA GLY A 226 -20.50 4.73 -26.81
C GLY A 226 -19.82 5.35 -25.60
N TRP A 227 -18.63 5.96 -25.74
CA TRP A 227 -17.98 6.72 -24.66
C TRP A 227 -18.90 7.82 -24.14
N LYS A 228 -19.15 7.84 -22.82
CA LYS A 228 -20.13 8.74 -22.19
C LYS A 228 -19.53 9.76 -21.24
N GLY A 229 -18.23 9.74 -21.01
CA GLY A 229 -17.62 10.80 -20.23
C GLY A 229 -16.24 10.44 -19.70
N PRO A 230 -15.58 11.45 -19.11
CA PRO A 230 -14.45 11.17 -18.25
C PRO A 230 -14.92 10.19 -17.17
N TYR A 231 -14.33 9.01 -17.17
CA TYR A 231 -14.49 7.99 -16.14
C TYR A 231 -13.61 8.31 -14.91
N LEU A 232 -12.60 9.17 -15.10
CA LEU A 232 -11.84 9.83 -14.04
C LEU A 232 -11.89 11.36 -14.22
N PRO A 233 -12.04 12.14 -13.13
CA PRO A 233 -12.09 13.59 -13.23
C PRO A 233 -10.73 14.19 -13.64
N ARG A 234 -9.65 13.59 -13.14
CA ARG A 234 -8.25 13.87 -13.48
C ARG A 234 -7.39 12.72 -13.01
N GLU A 235 -6.20 12.62 -13.57
CA GLU A 235 -5.15 11.77 -13.04
C GLU A 235 -4.33 12.53 -11.99
N GLU A 236 -3.95 11.83 -10.93
CA GLU A 236 -3.02 12.33 -9.93
C GLU A 236 -1.83 11.39 -9.85
N ALA A 237 -0.68 11.93 -9.45
CA ALA A 237 0.45 11.09 -9.09
C ALA A 237 0.11 10.28 -7.84
N ASP A 238 0.79 9.14 -7.70
CA ASP A 238 0.78 8.39 -6.46
C ASP A 238 1.37 9.23 -5.30
N PRO A 239 1.19 8.81 -4.04
CA PRO A 239 1.66 9.56 -2.88
C PRO A 239 3.19 9.77 -2.82
N TRP A 240 3.96 9.05 -3.64
CA TRP A 240 5.41 9.12 -3.75
C TRP A 240 5.87 9.87 -5.03
N GLY A 241 4.92 10.38 -5.82
CA GLY A 241 5.16 11.20 -7.00
C GLY A 241 5.45 10.40 -8.27
N HIS A 242 5.05 9.12 -8.33
CA HIS A 242 5.11 8.29 -9.52
C HIS A 242 3.76 8.17 -10.21
N ALA A 243 3.78 7.82 -11.50
CA ALA A 243 2.58 7.52 -12.24
C ALA A 243 2.07 6.12 -11.88
N TYR A 244 0.75 5.96 -11.77
CA TYR A 244 0.11 4.65 -11.71
C TYR A 244 0.32 3.89 -13.02
N VAL A 245 0.40 2.56 -12.95
CA VAL A 245 0.48 1.68 -14.12
C VAL A 245 -0.60 0.60 -14.08
N VAL A 246 -1.12 0.22 -15.25
CA VAL A 246 -2.17 -0.80 -15.37
C VAL A 246 -1.82 -1.87 -16.42
N SER A 247 -1.76 -3.14 -16.06
CA SER A 247 -1.40 -4.23 -16.99
C SER A 247 -2.58 -4.71 -17.85
N VAL A 248 -2.96 -3.91 -18.84
CA VAL A 248 -4.13 -4.18 -19.69
C VAL A 248 -3.95 -5.39 -20.62
N SER A 249 -2.72 -5.86 -20.85
CA SER A 249 -2.44 -7.07 -21.64
C SER A 249 -3.14 -8.34 -21.14
N GLY A 250 -3.52 -8.39 -19.86
CA GLY A 250 -4.24 -9.50 -19.24
C GLY A 250 -5.72 -9.60 -19.64
N PHE A 251 -6.32 -8.50 -20.10
CA PHE A 251 -7.72 -8.49 -20.53
C PHE A 251 -7.97 -9.37 -21.77
N ALA A 252 -9.24 -9.75 -21.96
CA ALA A 252 -9.67 -10.39 -23.20
C ALA A 252 -9.34 -9.53 -24.43
N GLY A 253 -8.61 -10.10 -25.39
CA GLY A 253 -8.14 -9.39 -26.58
C GLY A 253 -6.79 -8.67 -26.43
N GLY A 254 -6.19 -8.71 -25.24
CA GLY A 254 -4.83 -8.25 -24.97
C GLY A 254 -3.74 -9.18 -25.51
N THR A 255 -2.49 -8.79 -25.32
CA THR A 255 -1.31 -9.55 -25.81
C THR A 255 -0.95 -10.75 -24.95
N LYS A 256 -1.41 -10.78 -23.69
CA LYS A 256 -1.07 -11.82 -22.70
C LYS A 256 -2.34 -12.28 -21.95
N PRO A 257 -3.36 -12.78 -22.66
CA PRO A 257 -4.59 -13.23 -22.02
C PRO A 257 -4.30 -14.36 -21.03
N GLY A 258 -4.83 -14.25 -19.81
CA GLY A 258 -4.57 -15.18 -18.70
C GLY A 258 -3.61 -14.64 -17.64
N ASN A 259 -2.91 -13.53 -17.92
CA ASN A 259 -2.28 -12.73 -16.87
C ASN A 259 -3.33 -11.93 -16.09
N HIS A 260 -2.97 -11.55 -14.88
CA HIS A 260 -3.75 -10.62 -14.05
C HIS A 260 -3.69 -9.20 -14.62
N VAL A 261 -4.77 -8.46 -14.40
CA VAL A 261 -4.81 -7.02 -14.66
C VAL A 261 -4.59 -6.31 -13.34
N TRP A 262 -3.38 -5.82 -13.12
CA TRP A 262 -3.01 -5.05 -11.94
C TRP A 262 -3.09 -3.57 -12.23
N CYS A 263 -3.65 -2.80 -11.29
CA CYS A 263 -3.46 -1.36 -11.19
C CYS A 263 -2.55 -1.08 -10.00
N LEU A 264 -1.35 -0.54 -10.25
CA LEU A 264 -0.28 -0.41 -9.26
C LEU A 264 0.23 1.03 -9.13
N SER A 265 0.58 1.38 -7.90
CA SER A 265 1.54 2.39 -7.52
C SER A 265 2.86 1.70 -7.21
N ALA A 266 3.97 2.26 -7.71
CA ALA A 266 5.32 1.68 -7.58
C ALA A 266 5.98 1.91 -6.21
N GLY A 267 5.21 2.41 -5.24
CA GLY A 267 5.67 2.64 -3.87
C GLY A 267 6.76 3.71 -3.74
N PRO A 268 7.35 3.84 -2.55
CA PRO A 268 8.50 4.71 -2.27
C PRO A 268 9.71 4.56 -3.18
N ASN A 269 10.01 3.32 -3.60
CA ASN A 269 11.25 3.06 -4.34
C ASN A 269 11.13 3.44 -5.83
N GLY A 270 9.90 3.64 -6.33
CA GLY A 270 9.60 4.01 -7.71
C GLY A 270 9.92 2.92 -8.73
N ILE A 271 9.89 1.66 -8.32
CA ILE A 271 10.17 0.46 -9.10
C ILE A 271 8.95 -0.45 -8.98
N VAL A 272 8.34 -0.79 -10.11
CA VAL A 272 7.33 -1.84 -10.16
C VAL A 272 8.02 -3.20 -10.11
N GLU A 273 7.81 -3.94 -9.04
CA GLU A 273 8.32 -5.30 -8.87
C GLU A 273 7.30 -6.38 -9.23
N THR A 274 6.00 -6.07 -9.16
CA THR A 274 4.91 -7.03 -9.35
C THR A 274 4.71 -7.31 -10.85
N PRO A 275 5.02 -8.52 -11.36
CA PRO A 275 4.72 -8.89 -12.73
C PRO A 275 3.22 -9.20 -12.91
N PRO A 276 2.63 -9.06 -14.12
CA PRO A 276 1.22 -9.36 -14.35
C PRO A 276 0.87 -10.85 -14.19
N SER A 277 1.87 -11.73 -14.14
CA SER A 277 1.70 -13.16 -13.84
C SER A 277 1.68 -13.48 -12.34
N SER A 278 1.92 -12.49 -11.46
CA SER A 278 1.93 -12.69 -10.02
C SER A 278 0.53 -12.68 -9.44
N ASP A 279 0.25 -13.62 -8.53
CA ASP A 279 -0.97 -13.71 -7.74
C ASP A 279 -0.93 -12.82 -6.48
N GLN A 280 0.22 -12.24 -6.17
CA GLN A 280 0.45 -11.39 -5.01
C GLN A 280 1.25 -10.14 -5.37
N LEU A 281 1.07 -9.07 -4.59
CA LEU A 281 1.93 -7.88 -4.65
C LEU A 281 3.35 -8.25 -4.18
N LEU A 282 4.36 -7.73 -4.88
CA LEU A 282 5.77 -7.90 -4.55
C LEU A 282 6.38 -6.55 -4.18
N GLY A 283 7.48 -6.57 -3.43
CA GLY A 283 8.20 -5.35 -3.07
C GLY A 283 7.40 -4.40 -2.17
N ASP A 284 7.46 -3.11 -2.47
CA ASP A 284 6.66 -2.05 -1.84
C ASP A 284 5.53 -1.54 -2.76
N ASP A 285 5.22 -2.29 -3.83
CA ASP A 285 4.09 -2.02 -4.70
C ASP A 285 2.77 -2.01 -3.92
N VAL A 286 1.92 -1.06 -4.26
CA VAL A 286 0.58 -0.93 -3.69
C VAL A 286 -0.43 -0.93 -4.83
N GLY A 287 -1.43 -1.80 -4.77
CA GLY A 287 -2.40 -1.83 -5.84
C GLY A 287 -3.56 -2.78 -5.67
N LYS A 288 -4.33 -2.88 -6.75
CA LYS A 288 -5.53 -3.69 -6.85
C LYS A 288 -5.48 -4.56 -8.10
N MET A 289 -5.81 -5.83 -7.94
CA MET A 289 -6.08 -6.73 -9.06
C MET A 289 -7.53 -6.54 -9.52
N MET A 290 -7.73 -6.44 -10.83
CA MET A 290 -9.04 -6.41 -11.46
C MET A 290 -9.46 -7.84 -11.81
N GLU A 291 -10.75 -8.12 -11.65
CA GLU A 291 -11.38 -9.41 -11.98
C GLU A 291 -11.98 -9.44 -13.39
#